data_AF-A0AAD3MBA2-F1
#
_entry.id   AF-A0AAD3MBA2-F1
#
_cell.length_a   1.000
_cell.length_b   1.000
_cell.length_c   1.000
_cell.angle_alpha   90.00
_cell.angle_beta   90.00
_cell.angle_gamma   90.00
#
_symmetry.space_group_name_H-M   'P 1'
#
loop_
_entity.id
_entity.type
_entity.pdbx_description
1 polymer ?
#
loop_
_entity_poly.entity_id
_entity_poly.type
_entity_poly.pdbx_seq_one_letter_code
_entity_poly.pdbx_strand_id
1 'polypeptide(L)' 'IQNEFIQQGCLNFRLVPVLFPNATKRHVPNWLQSTRIYRWPQDTQDLLLRLLREERYIMPQRGSDLTLTV' A
#
# COMPACT_ATOMS: atom_id res chain seq x y z
N ILE A 1 -15.50 20.15 -7.28
CA ILE A 1 -15.01 18.96 -6.53
C ILE A 1 -13.88 19.45 -5.64
N GLN A 2 -14.24 19.90 -4.44
CA GLN A 2 -13.31 20.31 -3.39
C GLN A 2 -12.81 19.02 -2.72
N ASN A 3 -11.62 18.54 -3.11
CA ASN A 3 -10.90 17.50 -2.38
C ASN A 3 -10.21 18.13 -1.15
N GLU A 4 -10.95 18.91 -0.37
CA GLU A 4 -10.46 19.47 0.88
C GLU A 4 -10.52 18.40 1.95
N PHE A 5 -9.35 18.08 2.49
CA PHE A 5 -9.14 17.33 3.72
C PHE A 5 -9.81 15.95 3.81
N ILE A 6 -9.04 14.92 3.46
CA ILE A 6 -9.20 13.61 4.11
C ILE A 6 -8.71 13.77 5.55
N GLN A 7 -9.55 14.35 6.41
CA GLN A 7 -9.40 14.43 7.87
C GLN A 7 -10.02 13.23 8.59
N GLN A 8 -10.11 12.09 7.90
CA GLN A 8 -10.52 10.82 8.48
C GLN A 8 -9.51 9.79 7.98
N GLY A 9 -9.02 8.91 8.84
CA GLY A 9 -7.99 7.89 8.54
C GLY A 9 -8.29 6.89 7.41
N CYS A 10 -9.21 7.19 6.50
CA CYS A 10 -9.47 6.48 5.26
C CYS A 10 -8.51 6.96 4.17
N LEU A 11 -7.43 6.19 3.96
CA LEU A 11 -6.56 6.37 2.80
C LEU A 11 -7.37 6.24 1.50
N ASN A 12 -7.17 7.15 0.54
CA ASN A 12 -7.85 7.08 -0.74
C ASN A 12 -7.24 5.97 -1.60
N PHE A 13 -7.82 4.78 -1.52
CA PHE A 13 -7.31 3.60 -2.20
C PHE A 13 -7.61 3.58 -3.70
N ARG A 14 -8.43 4.48 -4.24
CA ARG A 14 -8.81 4.46 -5.67
C ARG A 14 -7.66 4.83 -6.60
N LEU A 15 -6.76 5.68 -6.14
CA LEU A 15 -5.60 6.12 -6.91
C LEU A 15 -4.43 5.17 -6.65
N VAL A 16 -3.71 4.82 -7.71
CA VAL A 16 -2.54 3.93 -7.67
C VAL A 16 -1.34 4.70 -8.22
N PRO A 17 -0.62 5.47 -7.37
CA PRO A 17 0.52 6.25 -7.83
C PRO A 17 1.71 5.35 -8.18
N VAL A 18 2.27 5.55 -9.37
CA VAL A 18 3.45 4.82 -9.86
C VAL A 18 4.57 5.81 -10.20
N LEU A 19 5.74 5.63 -9.58
CA LEU A 19 6.97 6.38 -9.87
C LEU A 19 7.78 5.64 -10.93
N PHE A 20 8.03 6.31 -12.05
CA PHE A 20 8.95 5.82 -13.08
C PHE A 20 10.42 6.09 -12.70
N PRO A 21 11.38 5.45 -13.38
CA PRO A 21 12.79 5.76 -13.20
C PRO A 21 13.07 7.27 -13.27
N ASN A 22 13.97 7.76 -12.42
CA ASN A 22 14.31 9.17 -12.23
C ASN A 22 13.24 10.04 -11.55
N ALA A 23 12.00 9.56 -11.37
CA ALA A 23 11.01 10.23 -10.56
C ALA A 23 11.19 9.90 -9.06
N THR A 24 11.19 10.94 -8.23
CA THR A 24 11.23 10.80 -6.77
C THR A 24 9.92 11.27 -6.14
N LYS A 25 9.75 11.02 -4.83
CA LYS A 25 8.55 11.37 -4.06
C LYS A 25 8.21 12.87 -4.12
N ARG A 26 9.18 13.75 -4.38
CA ARG A 26 8.96 15.20 -4.51
C ARG A 26 8.06 15.59 -5.69
N HIS A 27 7.95 14.73 -6.71
CA HIS A 27 7.06 14.95 -7.84
C HIS A 27 5.62 14.49 -7.55
N VAL A 28 5.38 13.86 -6.39
CA VAL A 28 4.05 13.39 -5.99
C VAL A 28 3.33 14.53 -5.23
N PRO A 29 2.09 14.89 -5.61
CA PRO A 29 1.32 15.89 -4.88
C PRO A 29 1.17 15.53 -3.38
N ASN A 30 1.27 16.53 -2.50
CA ASN A 30 1.26 16.32 -1.04
C ASN A 30 0.08 15.48 -0.54
N TRP A 31 -1.12 15.68 -1.11
CA TRP A 31 -2.32 14.94 -0.75
C TRP A 31 -2.28 13.45 -1.13
N LEU A 32 -1.43 13.07 -2.09
CA LEU A 32 -1.28 11.68 -2.55
C LEU A 32 -0.12 10.95 -1.84
N GLN A 33 0.79 11.70 -1.21
CA GLN A 33 1.98 11.15 -0.55
C GLN A 33 1.68 10.31 0.70
N SER A 34 0.46 10.38 1.24
CA SER A 34 -0.04 9.54 2.35
C SER A 34 -0.45 8.13 1.90
N THR A 35 -0.58 7.91 0.59
CA THR A 35 -0.94 6.60 0.02
C THR A 35 0.31 5.77 -0.31
N ARG A 36 0.13 4.45 -0.57
CA ARG A 36 1.21 3.58 -1.03
C ARG A 36 1.61 3.98 -2.47
N ILE A 37 2.86 4.37 -2.63
CA ILE A 37 3.47 4.72 -3.92
C ILE A 37 4.31 3.54 -4.42
N TYR A 38 4.04 3.08 -5.64
CA TYR A 38 4.75 1.97 -6.28
C TYR A 38 5.88 2.50 -7.13
N ARG A 39 7.05 1.88 -7.08
CA ARG A 39 8.20 2.19 -7.94
C ARG A 39 8.22 1.22 -9.11
N TRP A 40 8.15 1.75 -10.31
CA TRP A 40 8.34 0.95 -11.51
C TRP A 40 9.82 0.87 -11.88
N PRO A 41 10.37 -0.32 -12.20
CA PRO A 41 9.72 -1.65 -12.23
C PRO A 41 9.85 -2.45 -10.91
N GLN A 42 10.46 -1.90 -9.86
CA GLN A 42 10.83 -2.65 -8.65
C GLN A 42 9.62 -3.26 -7.91
N ASP A 43 8.50 -2.54 -7.85
CA ASP A 43 7.30 -2.95 -7.10
C ASP A 43 6.23 -3.57 -8.01
N THR A 44 6.61 -4.11 -9.18
CA THR A 44 5.66 -4.63 -10.17
C THR A 44 4.73 -5.69 -9.59
N GLN A 45 5.24 -6.59 -8.75
CA GLN A 45 4.41 -7.63 -8.13
C GLN A 45 3.34 -7.02 -7.20
N ASP A 46 3.72 -6.08 -6.35
CA ASP A 46 2.80 -5.36 -5.44
C ASP A 46 1.78 -4.55 -6.23
N LEU A 47 2.23 -3.91 -7.31
CA LEU A 47 1.40 -3.12 -8.20
C LEU A 47 0.35 -4.01 -8.89
N LEU A 48 0.76 -5.18 -9.40
CA LEU A 48 -0.16 -6.14 -10.02
C LEU A 48 -1.20 -6.64 -9.02
N LEU A 49 -0.79 -7.07 -7.82
CA LEU A 49 -1.73 -7.48 -6.76
C LEU A 49 -2.72 -6.37 -6.44
N ARG A 50 -2.24 -5.12 -6.34
CA ARG A 50 -3.10 -3.96 -6.08
C ARG A 50 -4.12 -3.73 -7.19
N LEU A 51 -3.71 -3.86 -8.46
CA LEU A 51 -4.58 -3.69 -9.62
C LEU A 51 -5.61 -4.81 -9.76
N LEU A 52 -5.20 -6.05 -9.47
CA LEU A 52 -6.06 -7.24 -9.48
C LEU A 52 -6.96 -7.33 -8.25
N ARG A 53 -6.75 -6.45 -7.25
CA ARG A 53 -7.43 -6.48 -5.94
C ARG A 53 -7.19 -7.79 -5.18
N GLU A 54 -5.99 -8.34 -5.34
CA GLU A 54 -5.53 -9.53 -4.63
C GLU A 54 -4.69 -9.12 -3.42
N GLU A 55 -4.86 -9.84 -2.32
CA GLU A 55 -4.04 -9.68 -1.13
C GLU A 55 -2.94 -10.74 -1.06
N ARG A 56 -1.79 -10.37 -0.49
CA ARG A 56 -0.77 -11.37 -0.20
C ARG A 56 -1.26 -12.27 0.92
N TYR A 57 -1.15 -13.57 0.71
CA TYR A 57 -1.23 -14.52 1.80
C TYR A 57 -0.07 -14.26 2.77
N ILE A 58 -0.40 -13.80 3.97
CA ILE A 58 0.54 -13.69 5.08
C ILE A 58 0.32 -14.93 5.94
N MET A 59 1.28 -15.85 5.94
CA MET A 59 1.22 -16.99 6.85
C MET A 59 1.21 -16.43 8.28
N PRO A 60 0.20 -16.74 9.11
CA PRO A 60 0.22 -16.30 10.50
C PRO A 60 1.48 -16.87 11.15
N GLN A 61 2.22 -16.03 11.88
CA GLN A 61 3.36 -16.51 12.65
C GLN A 61 2.85 -17.58 13.60
N ARG A 62 3.41 -18.80 13.54
CA ARG A 62 3.05 -19.88 14.46
C ARG A 62 3.26 -19.36 15.88
N GLY A 63 2.16 -19.20 16.61
CA GLY A 63 2.22 -18.89 18.03
C GLY A 63 3.09 -19.95 18.71
N SER A 64 4.10 -19.50 19.45
CA SER A 64 4.92 -20.35 20.29
C SER A 64 4.02 -21.12 21.26
N ASP A 65 4.07 -22.44 21.16
CA ASP A 65 3.69 -23.46 22.13
C ASP A 65 2.30 -23.37 22.75
N LEU A 66 1.42 -24.25 22.26
CA LEU A 66 0.25 -24.75 22.98
C LEU A 66 0.72 -25.50 24.24
N THR A 67 0.80 -24.82 25.38
CA THR A 67 0.93 -25.51 26.67
C THR A 67 -0.43 -26.12 27.03
N LEU A 68 -0.62 -27.38 26.67
CA LEU A 68 -1.72 -28.19 27.19
C LEU A 68 -1.45 -28.46 28.68
N THR A 69 -2.06 -27.68 29.57
CA THR A 69 -2.17 -28.06 30.98
C THR A 69 -3.29 -29.10 31.11
N VAL A 70 -2.89 -30.33 31.45
CA VAL A 70 -3.77 -31.43 31.86
C VAL A 70 -4.29 -31.17 33.27
#